data_AF-A0A955BY00-F1
#
_entry.id   AF-A0A955BY00-F1
#
_cell.length_a   1.000
_cell.length_b   1.000
_cell.length_c   1.000
_cell.angle_alpha   90.00
_cell.angle_beta   90.00
_cell.angle_gamma   90.00
#
_symmetry.space_group_name_H-M   'P 1'
#
loop_
_entity.id
_entity.type
_entity.pdbx_description
1 polymer ?
#
loop_
_entity_poly.entity_id
_entity_poly.type
_entity_poly.pdbx_seq_one_letter_code
_entity_poly.pdbx_strand_id
1 'polypeptide(L)'
;MESKPASKSADDWAFPSLHVQLPGWITAELPPPDHVYSTIQQRMELVIALARKNVEHGGGPFGAAVFDSVGGSLLAPGVNTVVASRWSGAHAEMVAIAIAQQAAQNHDLTAYGSHNYELVTSCEPCSMCFGATPWSGVKRLVCGAREEDALEIGFDEGPKPLEWVRTLEARGIAVVRDVLRDASRAVLQDYAAHGGEIYNARRNG
;
A
#
# COMPACT_ATOMS: atom_id res chain seq x y z
N MET A 1 52.76 17.59 -9.26
CA MET A 1 52.59 16.23 -8.71
C MET A 1 51.23 16.21 -8.03
N GLU A 2 50.18 15.83 -8.77
CA GLU A 2 48.83 15.71 -8.20
C GLU A 2 48.78 14.45 -7.33
N SER A 3 48.39 14.61 -6.07
CA SER A 3 48.22 13.51 -5.14
C SER A 3 46.99 12.69 -5.56
N LYS A 4 47.22 11.40 -5.80
CA LYS A 4 46.17 10.42 -6.08
C LYS A 4 45.21 10.38 -4.88
N PRO A 5 43.88 10.46 -5.08
CA PRO A 5 42.93 10.35 -3.97
C PRO A 5 43.10 9.00 -3.27
N ALA A 6 43.12 9.02 -1.94
CA ALA A 6 43.28 7.83 -1.10
C ALA A 6 42.24 6.77 -1.46
N SER A 7 42.68 5.52 -1.61
CA SER A 7 41.80 4.39 -1.89
C SER A 7 40.86 4.18 -0.70
N LYS A 8 39.54 4.33 -0.91
CA LYS A 8 38.54 3.95 0.10
C LYS A 8 38.70 2.47 0.43
N SER A 9 38.76 2.15 1.73
CA SER A 9 38.80 0.78 2.24
C SER A 9 37.46 0.08 1.98
N ALA A 10 37.44 -1.25 1.87
CA ALA A 10 36.20 -2.02 1.86
C ALA A 10 35.37 -1.83 3.15
N ASP A 11 35.98 -1.30 4.21
CA ASP A 11 35.33 -1.02 5.50
C ASP A 11 34.68 0.38 5.57
N ASP A 12 34.80 1.23 4.53
CA ASP A 12 34.25 2.59 4.51
C ASP A 12 32.78 2.66 4.01
N TRP A 13 32.13 1.52 3.79
CA TRP A 13 30.74 1.48 3.33
C TRP A 13 29.77 1.57 4.51
N ALA A 14 29.28 2.79 4.78
CA ALA A 14 28.14 3.01 5.68
C ALA A 14 26.85 3.20 4.85
N PHE A 15 25.87 2.32 5.04
CA PHE A 15 24.55 2.43 4.44
C PHE A 15 23.51 2.86 5.49
N PRO A 16 22.51 3.67 5.12
CA PRO A 16 21.43 4.02 6.05
C PRO A 16 20.54 2.80 6.33
N SER A 17 20.01 2.72 7.55
CA SER A 17 18.91 1.81 7.88
C SER A 17 17.63 2.27 7.20
N LEU A 18 16.86 1.32 6.67
CA LEU A 18 15.51 1.57 6.17
C LEU A 18 14.50 1.37 7.30
N HIS A 19 13.72 2.41 7.58
CA HIS A 19 12.62 2.36 8.55
C HIS A 19 11.30 2.59 7.83
N VAL A 20 10.37 1.65 7.96
CA VAL A 20 8.98 1.83 7.53
C VAL A 20 8.20 2.33 8.72
N GLN A 21 7.80 3.60 8.69
CA GLN A 21 7.06 4.24 9.77
C GLN A 21 5.74 4.77 9.26
N LEU A 22 4.67 4.42 9.96
CA LEU A 22 3.36 5.02 9.74
C LEU A 22 3.35 6.48 10.23
N PRO A 23 2.70 7.41 9.49
CA PRO A 23 2.52 8.77 9.97
C PRO A 23 1.85 8.82 11.35
N GLY A 24 2.31 9.74 12.20
CA GLY A 24 1.85 9.82 13.61
C GLY A 24 0.36 10.11 13.77
N TRP A 25 -0.31 10.65 12.74
CA TRP A 25 -1.75 10.90 12.76
C TRP A 25 -2.58 9.61 12.60
N ILE A 26 -2.03 8.51 12.09
CA ILE A 26 -2.80 7.28 11.82
C ILE A 26 -3.46 6.75 13.09
N THR A 27 -2.77 6.77 14.23
CA THR A 27 -3.33 6.24 15.49
C THR A 27 -4.54 7.02 15.99
N ALA A 28 -4.69 8.28 15.59
CA ALA A 28 -5.86 9.10 15.93
C ALA A 28 -7.08 8.80 15.04
N GLU A 29 -6.84 8.27 13.83
CA GLU A 29 -7.90 7.90 12.87
C GLU A 29 -8.39 6.46 13.07
N LEU A 30 -7.61 5.63 13.77
CA LEU A 30 -7.99 4.25 14.04
C LEU A 30 -8.92 4.16 15.26
N PRO A 31 -10.01 3.37 15.19
CA PRO A 31 -10.79 3.03 16.36
C PRO A 31 -9.97 2.17 17.34
N PRO A 32 -10.50 1.90 18.55
CA PRO A 32 -9.86 1.01 19.52
C PRO A 32 -9.45 -0.36 18.90
N PRO A 33 -8.38 -1.00 19.38
CA PRO A 33 -7.85 -2.23 18.78
C PRO A 33 -8.82 -3.42 18.72
N ASP A 34 -9.87 -3.42 19.53
CA ASP A 34 -10.93 -4.44 19.56
C ASP A 34 -12.09 -4.13 18.59
N HIS A 35 -12.02 -3.03 17.83
CA HIS A 35 -13.00 -2.71 16.82
C HIS A 35 -13.02 -3.74 15.68
N VAL A 36 -14.23 -4.13 15.27
CA VAL A 36 -14.46 -5.14 14.23
C VAL A 36 -15.13 -4.49 13.03
N TYR A 37 -14.46 -4.60 11.88
CA TYR A 37 -15.00 -4.23 10.58
C TYR A 37 -15.72 -5.45 9.99
N SER A 38 -17.00 -5.57 10.29
CA SER A 38 -17.83 -6.74 9.98
C SER A 38 -18.11 -6.94 8.49
N THR A 39 -18.04 -5.89 7.67
CA THR A 39 -18.29 -5.95 6.23
C THR A 39 -17.10 -5.46 5.42
N ILE A 40 -17.00 -5.91 4.16
CA ILE A 40 -15.96 -5.42 3.24
C ILE A 40 -16.12 -3.91 2.96
N GLN A 41 -17.34 -3.39 3.04
CA GLN A 41 -17.64 -1.97 2.88
C GLN A 41 -17.05 -1.16 4.05
N GLN A 42 -17.23 -1.60 5.30
CA GLN A 42 -16.62 -0.94 6.46
C GLN A 42 -15.09 -0.95 6.40
N ARG A 43 -14.49 -2.05 5.94
CA ARG A 43 -13.04 -2.15 5.72
C ARG A 43 -12.58 -1.18 4.63
N MET A 44 -13.36 -1.09 3.55
CA MET A 44 -13.07 -0.16 2.46
C MET A 44 -13.24 1.31 2.87
N GLU A 45 -14.26 1.63 3.67
CA GLU A 45 -14.48 2.97 4.24
C GLU A 45 -13.25 3.43 5.04
N LEU A 46 -12.65 2.55 5.84
CA LEU A 46 -11.41 2.84 6.55
C LEU A 46 -10.28 3.19 5.58
N VAL A 47 -10.00 2.35 4.57
CA VAL A 47 -8.85 2.60 3.68
C VAL A 47 -9.05 3.84 2.82
N ILE A 48 -10.29 4.18 2.46
CA ILE A 48 -10.64 5.45 1.79
C ILE A 48 -10.42 6.63 2.73
N ALA A 49 -10.82 6.53 4.00
CA ALA A 49 -10.58 7.57 5.00
C ALA A 49 -9.08 7.80 5.22
N LEU A 50 -8.29 6.73 5.32
CA LEU A 50 -6.83 6.80 5.39
C LEU A 50 -6.21 7.45 4.15
N ALA A 51 -6.69 7.11 2.95
CA ALA A 51 -6.22 7.72 1.70
C ALA A 51 -6.48 9.24 1.71
N ARG A 52 -7.70 9.66 2.08
CA ARG A 52 -8.08 11.08 2.17
C ARG A 52 -7.22 11.82 3.19
N LYS A 53 -7.06 11.28 4.39
CA LYS A 53 -6.21 11.85 5.44
C LYS A 53 -4.75 11.95 5.00
N ASN A 54 -4.26 10.97 4.26
CA ASN A 54 -2.91 11.02 3.74
C ASN A 54 -2.72 12.20 2.77
N VAL A 55 -3.71 12.49 1.92
CA VAL A 55 -3.72 13.70 1.06
C VAL A 55 -3.71 14.98 1.90
N GLU A 56 -4.57 15.07 2.92
CA GLU A 56 -4.61 16.22 3.85
C GLU A 56 -3.24 16.49 4.52
N HIS A 57 -2.44 15.44 4.69
CA HIS A 57 -1.09 15.50 5.25
C HIS A 57 0.03 15.53 4.19
N GLY A 58 -0.29 15.76 2.92
CA GLY A 58 0.69 15.93 1.83
C GLY A 58 1.24 14.64 1.23
N GLY A 59 0.67 13.49 1.56
CA GLY A 59 0.98 12.19 0.96
C GLY A 59 0.17 11.88 -0.31
N GLY A 60 0.46 10.74 -0.94
CA GLY A 60 -0.28 10.28 -2.12
C GLY A 60 -1.69 9.78 -1.78
N PRO A 61 -2.64 9.77 -2.74
CA PRO A 61 -4.07 9.50 -2.50
C PRO A 61 -4.40 8.01 -2.37
N PHE A 62 -3.57 7.24 -1.65
CA PHE A 62 -3.71 5.80 -1.50
C PHE A 62 -3.59 5.36 -0.05
N GLY A 63 -4.57 4.56 0.36
CA GLY A 63 -4.62 3.83 1.61
C GLY A 63 -4.86 2.34 1.38
N ALA A 64 -4.37 1.51 2.30
CA ALA A 64 -4.58 0.08 2.34
C ALA A 64 -4.58 -0.41 3.79
N ALA A 65 -5.06 -1.62 4.03
CA ALA A 65 -4.99 -2.25 5.33
C ALA A 65 -5.10 -3.77 5.22
N VAL A 66 -4.45 -4.47 6.15
CA VAL A 66 -4.58 -5.92 6.32
C VAL A 66 -5.57 -6.21 7.43
N PHE A 67 -6.58 -7.02 7.14
CA PHE A 67 -7.59 -7.46 8.11
C PHE A 67 -7.62 -8.97 8.23
N ASP A 68 -8.02 -9.47 9.40
CA ASP A 68 -8.54 -10.84 9.49
C ASP A 68 -9.83 -10.91 8.66
N SER A 69 -9.83 -11.75 7.61
CA SER A 69 -10.97 -11.81 6.71
C SER A 69 -12.23 -12.37 7.36
N VAL A 70 -12.09 -13.17 8.42
CA VAL A 70 -13.18 -13.81 9.18
C VAL A 70 -13.60 -12.93 10.34
N GLY A 71 -12.69 -12.62 11.26
CA GLY A 71 -12.97 -11.85 12.46
C GLY A 71 -13.16 -10.35 12.21
N GLY A 72 -12.68 -9.82 11.08
CA GLY A 72 -12.81 -8.41 10.71
C GLY A 72 -11.96 -7.45 11.51
N SER A 73 -11.04 -7.94 12.35
CA SER A 73 -10.10 -7.11 13.08
C SER A 73 -9.02 -6.58 12.15
N LEU A 74 -8.59 -5.34 12.39
CA LEU A 74 -7.48 -4.71 11.71
C LEU A 74 -6.16 -5.29 12.25
N LEU A 75 -5.32 -5.83 11.36
CA LEU A 75 -3.95 -6.23 11.71
C LEU A 75 -2.98 -5.06 11.53
N ALA A 76 -3.06 -4.37 10.39
CA ALA A 76 -2.20 -3.22 10.11
C ALA A 76 -2.80 -2.27 9.07
N PRO A 77 -2.73 -0.94 9.28
CA PRO A 77 -2.99 0.04 8.23
C PRO A 77 -1.74 0.31 7.38
N GLY A 78 -1.93 0.94 6.23
CA GLY A 78 -0.87 1.47 5.38
C GLY A 78 -1.36 2.62 4.52
N VAL A 79 -0.49 3.58 4.27
CA VAL A 79 -0.73 4.72 3.35
C VAL A 79 0.49 4.95 2.50
N ASN A 80 0.31 5.60 1.35
CA ASN A 80 1.42 5.94 0.49
C ASN A 80 2.34 6.98 1.15
N THR A 81 3.60 6.61 1.39
CA THR A 81 4.60 7.50 1.99
C THR A 81 5.79 7.71 1.06
N VAL A 82 5.66 7.49 -0.26
CA VAL A 82 6.79 7.54 -1.22
C VAL A 82 7.59 8.82 -1.13
N VAL A 83 6.93 9.98 -1.23
CA VAL A 83 7.59 11.29 -1.19
C VAL A 83 8.19 11.55 0.19
N ALA A 84 7.43 11.31 1.26
CA ALA A 84 7.84 11.57 2.64
C ALA A 84 9.02 10.69 3.08
N SER A 85 9.03 9.41 2.68
CA SER A 85 10.07 8.43 3.03
C SER A 85 11.26 8.42 2.07
N ARG A 86 11.14 9.08 0.90
CA ARG A 86 12.10 9.02 -0.21
C ARG A 86 12.37 7.58 -0.68
N TRP A 87 11.37 6.71 -0.57
CA TRP A 87 11.44 5.31 -0.98
C TRP A 87 10.29 4.99 -1.93
N SER A 88 10.62 4.71 -3.20
CA SER A 88 9.63 4.39 -4.23
C SER A 88 8.82 3.13 -3.94
N GLY A 89 9.32 2.24 -3.06
CA GLY A 89 8.60 1.05 -2.62
C GLY A 89 7.50 1.33 -1.59
N ALA A 90 7.42 2.54 -1.02
CA ALA A 90 6.52 2.89 0.09
C ALA A 90 5.07 3.16 -0.35
N HIS A 91 4.53 2.29 -1.22
CA HIS A 91 3.12 2.27 -1.61
C HIS A 91 2.25 1.79 -0.45
N ALA A 92 0.96 2.15 -0.45
CA ALA A 92 0.06 1.86 0.66
C ALA A 92 -0.02 0.36 0.96
N GLU A 93 -0.11 -0.48 -0.08
CA GLU A 93 -0.16 -1.94 0.03
C GLU A 93 1.14 -2.50 0.61
N MET A 94 2.29 -1.99 0.15
CA MET A 94 3.61 -2.42 0.63
C MET A 94 3.81 -2.05 2.09
N VAL A 95 3.40 -0.85 2.49
CA VAL A 95 3.45 -0.41 3.89
C VAL A 95 2.52 -1.26 4.75
N ALA A 96 1.27 -1.49 4.31
CA ALA A 96 0.32 -2.32 5.06
C ALA A 96 0.84 -3.76 5.25
N ILE A 97 1.38 -4.38 4.19
CA ILE A 97 1.98 -5.71 4.25
C ILE A 97 3.19 -5.72 5.21
N ALA A 98 4.10 -4.76 5.09
CA ALA A 98 5.29 -4.70 5.93
C ALA A 98 4.92 -4.55 7.41
N ILE A 99 4.01 -3.63 7.75
CA ILE A 99 3.57 -3.43 9.14
C ILE A 99 2.82 -4.67 9.65
N ALA A 100 1.99 -5.31 8.83
CA ALA A 100 1.31 -6.56 9.21
C ALA A 100 2.30 -7.68 9.51
N GLN A 101 3.32 -7.87 8.67
CA GLN A 101 4.37 -8.86 8.87
C GLN A 101 5.23 -8.56 10.10
N GLN A 102 5.52 -7.28 10.37
CA GLN A 102 6.19 -6.88 11.60
C GLN A 102 5.30 -7.13 12.83
N ALA A 103 4.00 -6.82 12.79
CA ALA A 103 3.08 -7.13 13.88
C ALA A 103 2.97 -8.65 14.14
N ALA A 104 2.99 -9.44 13.06
CA ALA A 104 3.00 -10.90 13.09
C ALA A 104 4.36 -11.51 13.48
N GLN A 105 5.42 -10.70 13.50
CA GLN A 105 6.81 -11.16 13.62
C GLN A 105 7.17 -12.28 12.62
N ASN A 106 6.60 -12.21 11.41
CA ASN A 106 6.79 -13.23 10.37
C ASN A 106 6.59 -12.63 8.98
N HIS A 107 7.37 -13.11 8.01
CA HIS A 107 7.26 -12.70 6.61
C HIS A 107 6.05 -13.34 5.90
N ASP A 108 5.58 -14.50 6.37
CA ASP A 108 4.41 -15.18 5.83
C ASP A 108 3.22 -15.02 6.77
N LEU A 109 2.23 -14.24 6.36
CA LEU A 109 1.01 -14.01 7.15
C LEU A 109 0.16 -15.28 7.30
N THR A 110 0.35 -16.32 6.46
CA THR A 110 -0.35 -17.60 6.66
C THR A 110 0.14 -18.35 7.89
N ALA A 111 1.34 -18.03 8.39
CA ALA A 111 1.93 -18.66 9.57
C ALA A 111 1.54 -17.97 10.90
N TYR A 112 0.66 -16.96 10.86
CA TYR A 112 0.27 -16.16 12.02
C TYR A 112 -1.25 -16.14 12.20
N GLY A 113 -1.73 -16.22 13.46
CA GLY A 113 -3.12 -15.96 13.83
C GLY A 113 -4.18 -16.65 12.94
N SER A 114 -5.07 -15.84 12.36
CA SER A 114 -6.05 -16.30 11.37
C SER A 114 -5.34 -16.58 10.05
N HIS A 115 -5.39 -17.82 9.55
CA HIS A 115 -4.78 -18.19 8.27
C HIS A 115 -5.41 -17.51 7.03
N ASN A 116 -6.41 -16.65 7.23
CA ASN A 116 -7.16 -15.97 6.19
C ASN A 116 -7.10 -14.46 6.38
N TYR A 117 -5.93 -13.87 6.17
CA TYR A 117 -5.81 -12.42 6.05
C TYR A 117 -6.24 -11.93 4.67
N GLU A 118 -6.79 -10.73 4.63
CA GLU A 118 -7.06 -10.01 3.39
C GLU A 118 -6.34 -8.66 3.34
N LEU A 119 -5.92 -8.27 2.14
CA LEU A 119 -5.46 -6.92 1.85
C LEU A 119 -6.61 -6.15 1.22
N VAL A 120 -7.03 -5.07 1.89
CA VAL A 120 -8.02 -4.12 1.36
C VAL A 120 -7.26 -2.88 0.91
N THR A 121 -7.47 -2.43 -0.33
CA THR A 121 -6.75 -1.32 -0.94
C THR A 121 -7.71 -0.35 -1.63
N SER A 122 -7.46 0.94 -1.43
CA SER A 122 -8.27 2.03 -2.00
C SER A 122 -8.26 2.05 -3.54
N CYS A 123 -7.22 1.51 -4.18
CA CYS A 123 -7.08 1.37 -5.62
C CYS A 123 -6.49 0.00 -5.97
N GLU A 124 -6.82 -0.53 -7.15
CA GLU A 124 -6.17 -1.72 -7.69
C GLU A 124 -4.64 -1.60 -7.64
N PRO A 125 -3.93 -2.72 -7.39
CA PRO A 125 -2.49 -2.65 -7.19
C PRO A 125 -1.77 -2.37 -8.51
N CYS A 126 -0.70 -1.58 -8.43
CA CYS A 126 0.27 -1.46 -9.51
C CYS A 126 1.08 -2.74 -9.66
N SER A 127 1.90 -2.83 -10.72
CA SER A 127 2.72 -4.01 -11.03
C SER A 127 3.58 -4.49 -9.85
N MET A 128 4.12 -3.56 -9.06
CA MET A 128 4.92 -3.87 -7.87
C MET A 128 4.05 -4.49 -6.77
N CYS A 129 2.96 -3.81 -6.39
CA CYS A 129 2.06 -4.26 -5.33
C CYS A 129 1.36 -5.59 -5.71
N PHE A 130 1.01 -5.75 -7.00
CA PHE A 130 0.52 -7.00 -7.58
C PHE A 130 1.53 -8.12 -7.38
N GLY A 131 2.81 -7.87 -7.70
CA GLY A 131 3.88 -8.84 -7.53
C GLY A 131 4.14 -9.20 -6.07
N ALA A 132 4.00 -8.23 -5.16
CA ALA A 132 4.21 -8.42 -3.72
C ALA A 132 3.08 -9.19 -3.03
N THR A 133 1.83 -8.99 -3.48
CA THR A 133 0.62 -9.61 -2.90
C THR A 133 0.77 -11.11 -2.64
N PRO A 134 1.16 -11.97 -3.61
CA PRO A 134 1.28 -13.41 -3.36
C PRO A 134 2.40 -13.81 -2.38
N TRP A 135 3.42 -12.96 -2.17
CA TRP A 135 4.50 -13.23 -1.23
C TRP A 135 4.16 -12.85 0.22
N SER A 136 3.10 -12.08 0.42
CA SER A 136 2.67 -11.63 1.75
C SER A 136 1.96 -12.72 2.56
N GLY A 137 1.36 -13.70 1.88
CA GLY A 137 0.52 -14.73 2.49
C GLY A 137 -0.97 -14.38 2.57
N VAL A 138 -1.42 -13.19 2.17
CA VAL A 138 -2.86 -12.87 2.15
C VAL A 138 -3.62 -13.79 1.19
N LYS A 139 -4.87 -14.12 1.53
CA LYS A 139 -5.75 -15.01 0.76
C LYS A 139 -6.83 -14.28 -0.02
N ARG A 140 -6.99 -12.97 0.21
CA ARG A 140 -7.94 -12.14 -0.51
C ARG A 140 -7.39 -10.73 -0.72
N LEU A 141 -7.61 -10.19 -1.91
CA LEU A 141 -7.34 -8.80 -2.28
C LEU A 141 -8.69 -8.12 -2.58
N VAL A 142 -8.95 -6.99 -1.94
CA VAL A 142 -10.19 -6.22 -2.10
C VAL A 142 -9.83 -4.81 -2.57
N CYS A 143 -10.33 -4.41 -3.73
CA CYS A 143 -9.98 -3.15 -4.39
C CYS A 143 -11.16 -2.19 -4.46
N GLY A 144 -10.89 -0.90 -4.25
CA GLY A 144 -11.85 0.18 -4.41
C GLY A 144 -11.90 0.74 -5.83
N ALA A 145 -11.04 1.73 -6.11
CA ALA A 145 -10.82 2.27 -7.44
C ALA A 145 -10.12 1.25 -8.35
N ARG A 146 -10.29 1.40 -9.66
CA ARG A 146 -9.60 0.59 -10.67
C ARG A 146 -8.35 1.28 -11.21
N GLU A 147 -7.53 0.51 -11.91
CA GLU A 147 -6.34 1.03 -12.58
C GLU A 147 -6.63 2.21 -13.52
N GLU A 148 -7.76 2.17 -14.25
CA GLU A 148 -8.12 3.29 -15.15
C GLU A 148 -8.39 4.60 -14.40
N ASP A 149 -8.83 4.53 -13.13
CA ASP A 149 -9.13 5.70 -12.31
C ASP A 149 -7.82 6.38 -11.85
N ALA A 150 -6.79 5.59 -11.54
CA ALA A 150 -5.45 6.09 -11.21
C ALA A 150 -4.70 6.63 -12.45
N LEU A 151 -4.83 5.94 -13.59
CA LEU A 151 -4.26 6.39 -14.87
C LEU A 151 -4.86 7.73 -15.32
N GLU A 152 -6.16 7.95 -15.11
CA GLU A 152 -6.87 9.20 -15.48
C GLU A 152 -6.22 10.44 -14.82
N ILE A 153 -5.72 10.32 -13.60
CA ILE A 153 -5.06 11.42 -12.87
C ILE A 153 -3.53 11.44 -13.04
N GLY A 154 -2.99 10.53 -13.86
CA GLY A 154 -1.59 10.54 -14.29
C GLY A 154 -0.64 9.63 -13.51
N PHE A 155 -1.13 8.81 -12.57
CA PHE A 155 -0.32 7.74 -12.00
C PHE A 155 -0.01 6.67 -13.06
N ASP A 156 1.00 5.84 -12.79
CA ASP A 156 1.42 4.76 -13.68
C ASP A 156 1.36 3.43 -12.92
N GLU A 157 0.59 2.49 -13.49
CA GLU A 157 0.35 1.17 -12.90
C GLU A 157 1.40 0.12 -13.31
N GLY A 158 2.30 0.50 -14.22
CA GLY A 158 3.35 -0.34 -14.76
C GLY A 158 2.82 -1.45 -15.69
N PRO A 159 3.72 -2.36 -16.14
CA PRO A 159 3.36 -3.45 -17.05
C PRO A 159 2.68 -4.62 -16.33
N LYS A 160 1.52 -4.37 -15.71
CA LYS A 160 0.72 -5.39 -15.02
C LYS A 160 0.09 -6.33 -16.06
N PRO A 161 0.12 -7.67 -15.87
CA PRO A 161 -0.48 -8.59 -16.83
C PRO A 161 -1.97 -8.29 -17.05
N LEU A 162 -2.46 -8.39 -18.29
CA LEU A 162 -3.88 -8.11 -18.60
C LEU A 162 -4.84 -8.98 -17.75
N GLU A 163 -4.51 -10.26 -17.60
CA GLU A 163 -5.30 -11.21 -16.79
C GLU A 163 -4.83 -11.27 -15.32
N TRP A 164 -4.34 -10.17 -14.74
CA TRP A 164 -3.75 -10.17 -13.39
C TRP A 164 -4.67 -10.77 -12.33
N VAL A 165 -5.98 -10.52 -12.41
CA VAL A 165 -6.99 -11.11 -11.51
C VAL A 165 -6.89 -12.63 -11.51
N ARG A 166 -6.98 -13.25 -12.71
CA ARG A 166 -6.89 -14.71 -12.85
C ARG A 166 -5.54 -15.24 -12.36
N THR A 167 -4.46 -14.48 -12.53
CA THR A 167 -3.14 -14.92 -12.06
C THR A 167 -3.01 -14.94 -10.54
N LEU A 168 -3.72 -14.06 -9.82
CA LEU A 168 -3.83 -14.11 -8.35
C LEU A 168 -4.76 -15.26 -7.91
N GLU A 169 -5.92 -15.40 -8.56
CA GLU A 169 -6.86 -16.48 -8.26
C GLU A 169 -6.25 -17.87 -8.46
N ALA A 170 -5.45 -18.05 -9.51
CA ALA A 170 -4.69 -19.28 -9.76
C ALA A 170 -3.66 -19.59 -8.66
N ARG A 171 -3.29 -18.60 -7.83
CA ARG A 171 -2.43 -18.75 -6.66
C ARG A 171 -3.23 -18.90 -5.36
N GLY A 172 -4.55 -19.04 -5.45
CA GLY A 172 -5.45 -19.16 -4.31
C GLY A 172 -5.72 -17.84 -3.59
N ILE A 173 -5.59 -16.71 -4.30
CA ILE A 173 -5.85 -15.37 -3.76
C ILE A 173 -7.12 -14.85 -4.43
N ALA A 174 -8.22 -14.83 -3.69
CA ALA A 174 -9.48 -14.29 -4.20
C ALA A 174 -9.37 -12.79 -4.45
N VAL A 175 -9.99 -12.29 -5.52
CA VAL A 175 -9.98 -10.86 -5.83
C VAL A 175 -11.41 -10.34 -5.85
N VAL A 176 -11.66 -9.26 -5.10
CA VAL A 176 -12.92 -8.51 -5.12
C VAL A 176 -12.61 -7.11 -5.60
N ARG A 177 -13.36 -6.62 -6.59
CA ARG A 177 -13.15 -5.31 -7.21
C ARG A 177 -14.37 -4.42 -6.99
N ASP A 178 -14.20 -3.13 -7.26
CA ASP A 178 -15.28 -2.14 -7.28
C ASP A 178 -15.99 -1.91 -5.94
N VAL A 179 -15.35 -2.24 -4.81
CA VAL A 179 -15.94 -1.99 -3.49
C VAL A 179 -15.87 -0.49 -3.20
N LEU A 180 -17.03 0.19 -3.18
CA LEU A 180 -17.10 1.64 -3.00
C LEU A 180 -16.26 2.44 -4.01
N ARG A 181 -16.18 1.96 -5.27
CA ARG A 181 -15.35 2.55 -6.34
C ARG A 181 -15.52 4.07 -6.47
N ASP A 182 -16.76 4.56 -6.49
CA ASP A 182 -17.02 6.00 -6.66
C ASP A 182 -16.41 6.84 -5.53
N ALA A 183 -16.45 6.34 -4.29
CA ALA A 183 -15.85 7.02 -3.15
C ALA A 183 -14.31 6.97 -3.19
N SER A 184 -13.73 5.86 -3.63
CA SER A 184 -12.28 5.78 -3.87
C SER A 184 -11.82 6.71 -5.00
N ARG A 185 -12.54 6.73 -6.13
CA ARG A 185 -12.25 7.60 -7.27
C ARG A 185 -12.35 9.08 -6.90
N ALA A 186 -13.30 9.44 -6.02
CA ALA A 186 -13.41 10.82 -5.53
C ALA A 186 -12.14 11.31 -4.82
N VAL A 187 -11.44 10.45 -4.07
CA VAL A 187 -10.15 10.82 -3.43
C VAL A 187 -9.06 11.08 -4.47
N LEU A 188 -8.99 10.25 -5.52
CA LEU A 188 -8.06 10.44 -6.63
C LEU A 188 -8.32 11.77 -7.37
N GLN A 189 -9.58 12.05 -7.68
CA GLN A 189 -9.99 13.29 -8.35
C GLN A 189 -9.70 14.53 -7.51
N ASP A 190 -9.97 14.47 -6.21
CA ASP A 190 -9.68 15.57 -5.28
C ASP A 190 -8.18 15.87 -5.21
N TYR A 191 -7.34 14.83 -5.14
CA TYR A 191 -5.89 14.98 -5.18
C TYR A 191 -5.39 15.66 -6.46
N ALA A 192 -5.93 15.26 -7.60
CA ALA A 192 -5.58 15.85 -8.90
C ALA A 192 -6.01 17.31 -8.99
N ALA A 193 -7.22 17.64 -8.50
CA ALA A 193 -7.76 19.01 -8.51
C ALA A 193 -6.93 19.98 -7.67
N HIS A 194 -6.29 19.50 -6.61
CA HIS A 194 -5.45 20.29 -5.71
C HIS A 194 -3.95 20.29 -6.08
N GLY A 195 -3.59 19.75 -7.25
CA GLY A 195 -2.22 19.80 -7.77
C GLY A 195 -1.24 18.87 -7.06
N GLY A 196 -1.70 17.72 -6.58
CA GLY A 196 -0.87 16.73 -5.91
C GLY A 196 0.32 16.24 -6.75
N GLU A 197 1.42 15.90 -6.08
CA GLU A 197 2.67 15.43 -6.70
C GLU A 197 2.54 14.00 -7.28
N ILE A 198 2.45 13.91 -8.61
CA ILE A 198 2.52 12.63 -9.32
C ILE A 198 3.99 12.21 -9.50
N TYR A 199 4.47 11.33 -8.63
CA TYR A 199 5.83 10.81 -8.69
C TYR A 199 5.99 9.74 -9.79
N ASN A 200 6.81 10.03 -10.80
CA ASN A 200 7.26 9.04 -11.79
C ASN A 200 8.63 9.46 -12.32
N ALA A 201 9.65 8.61 -12.11
CA ALA A 201 11.02 8.90 -12.54
C ALA A 201 11.16 9.17 -14.05
N ARG A 202 10.19 8.74 -14.87
CA ARG A 202 10.17 8.92 -16.33
C ARG A 202 9.45 10.20 -16.80
N ARG A 203 8.80 10.97 -15.92
CA ARG A 203 8.06 12.18 -16.33
C ARG A 203 8.94 13.41 -16.57
N ASN A 204 10.16 13.43 -16.01
CA ASN A 204 11.09 14.56 -16.10
C ASN A 204 12.38 14.23 -16.88
N GLY A 205 12.33 13.23 -17.78
CA GLY A 205 13.48 12.74 -18.56
C GLY A 205 13.23 12.78 -20.05
#